data_AF-A0A166TKA9-F1
#
_entry.id   AF-A0A166TKA9-F1
#
_cell.length_a   1.000
_cell.length_b   1.000
_cell.length_c   1.000
_cell.angle_alpha   90.00
_cell.angle_beta   90.00
_cell.angle_gamma   90.00
#
_symmetry.space_group_name_H-M   'P 1'
#
loop_
_entity.id
_entity.type
_entity.pdbx_description
1 polymer ?
#
loop_
_entity_poly.entity_id
_entity_poly.type
_entity_poly.pdbx_seq_one_letter_code
_entity_poly.pdbx_strand_id
1 'polypeptide(L)' 'MTEKGRDFKHVFNSIIIWANKYLKSCKRTVCHEKCGKEIEMRYYCKNCDEYVDDLIIKELKVKNQ' A
#
# COMPACT_ATOMS: atom_id res chain seq x y z
N MET A 1 16.71 1.39 -13.23
CA MET A 1 15.76 0.98 -12.17
C MET A 1 15.13 -0.35 -12.58
N THR A 2 15.17 -1.37 -11.73
CA THR A 2 14.62 -2.71 -12.01
C THR A 2 13.10 -2.72 -11.86
N GLU A 3 12.43 -3.71 -12.46
CA GLU A 3 10.99 -3.94 -12.25
C GLU A 3 10.65 -4.11 -10.77
N LYS A 4 11.43 -4.94 -10.07
CA LYS A 4 11.34 -5.11 -8.60
C LYS A 4 11.44 -3.78 -7.84
N GLY A 5 12.29 -2.86 -8.29
CA GLY A 5 12.42 -1.53 -7.69
C GLY A 5 11.21 -0.63 -7.94
N ARG A 6 10.56 -0.75 -9.11
CA ARG A 6 9.31 -0.04 -9.41
C ARG A 6 8.17 -0.52 -8.52
N ASP A 7 8.01 -1.82 -8.37
CA ASP A 7 6.96 -2.40 -7.52
C ASP A 7 7.17 -2.05 -6.04
N PHE A 8 8.43 -1.95 -5.62
CA PHE A 8 8.77 -1.56 -4.25
C PHE A 8 8.34 -0.13 -3.88
N LYS A 9 8.04 0.74 -4.86
CA LYS A 9 7.45 2.07 -4.63
C LYS A 9 6.18 1.99 -3.77
N HIS A 10 5.40 0.91 -3.90
CA HIS A 10 4.19 0.72 -3.11
C HIS A 10 4.49 0.64 -1.60
N VAL A 11 5.60 0.02 -1.20
CA VAL A 11 6.02 -0.06 0.21
C VAL A 11 6.30 1.34 0.77
N PHE A 12 7.05 2.16 0.03
CA PHE A 12 7.33 3.54 0.43
C PHE A 12 6.07 4.40 0.53
N ASN A 13 5.14 4.26 -0.42
CA ASN A 13 3.86 4.97 -0.39
C ASN A 13 3.07 4.62 0.89
N SER A 14 3.02 3.34 1.28
CA SER A 14 2.34 2.90 2.50
C SER A 14 2.98 3.51 3.76
N ILE A 15 4.31 3.59 3.80
CA ILE A 15 5.04 4.23 4.91
C ILE A 15 4.69 5.72 4.99
N ILE A 16 4.64 6.44 3.87
CA ILE A 16 4.32 7.88 3.83
C ILE A 16 2.89 8.12 4.35
N ILE A 17 1.91 7.32 3.92
CA ILE A 17 0.51 7.43 4.36
C ILE A 17 0.40 7.19 5.87
N TRP A 18 1.04 6.13 6.38
CA TRP A 18 1.10 5.87 7.82
C TRP A 18 1.78 7.02 8.58
N ALA A 19 2.91 7.51 8.08
CA ALA A 19 3.66 8.59 8.71
C ALA A 19 2.85 9.88 8.78
N ASN A 20 2.12 10.26 7.71
CA ASN A 20 1.24 11.42 7.72
C ASN A 20 0.14 11.31 8.78
N LYS A 21 -0.40 10.10 8.98
CA LYS A 21 -1.49 9.83 9.94
C LYS A 21 -1.02 9.89 11.40
N TYR A 22 0.20 9.46 11.70
CA TYR A 22 0.65 9.25 13.09
C TYR A 22 1.83 10.12 13.54
N LEU A 23 2.67 10.62 12.62
CA LEU A 23 3.84 11.41 12.96
C LEU A 23 3.56 12.91 12.73
N LYS A 24 3.50 13.68 13.82
CA LYS A 24 3.26 15.13 13.78
C LYS A 24 4.23 15.92 12.91
N SER A 25 5.45 15.43 12.73
CA SER A 25 6.49 16.07 11.92
C SER A 25 6.38 15.75 10.43
N CYS A 26 5.61 14.72 10.04
CA CYS A 26 5.45 14.37 8.65
C CYS A 26 4.45 15.33 7.99
N LYS A 27 4.92 16.04 6.95
CA LYS A 27 4.10 16.96 6.12
C LYS A 27 4.02 16.48 4.68
N ARG A 28 4.05 15.16 4.47
CA ARG A 28 4.04 14.52 3.15
C ARG A 28 2.97 13.45 3.14
N THR A 29 2.24 13.37 2.02
CA THR A 29 1.20 12.38 1.76
C THR A 29 1.30 11.93 0.31
N VAL A 30 0.48 10.95 -0.09
CA VAL A 30 0.37 10.50 -1.48
C VAL A 30 -0.90 11.09 -2.08
N CYS A 31 -0.78 11.69 -3.26
CA CYS A 31 -1.90 12.37 -3.91
C CYS A 31 -2.25 11.71 -5.25
N HIS A 32 -3.52 11.84 -5.65
CA HIS A 32 -3.97 11.47 -6.99
C HIS A 32 -3.40 12.46 -8.00
N GLU A 33 -2.66 11.95 -8.99
CA GLU A 33 -1.94 12.76 -9.98
C GLU A 33 -2.83 13.79 -10.69
N LYS A 34 -4.08 13.45 -11.01
CA LYS A 34 -4.97 14.33 -11.77
C LYS A 34 -5.57 15.47 -10.96
N CYS A 35 -5.91 15.25 -9.68
CA CYS A 35 -6.64 16.24 -8.87
C CYS A 35 -5.86 16.76 -7.65
N GLY A 36 -4.68 16.21 -7.36
CA GLY A 36 -3.82 16.62 -6.25
C GLY A 36 -4.36 16.26 -4.86
N LYS A 37 -5.56 15.69 -4.74
CA LYS A 37 -6.15 15.29 -3.46
C LYS A 37 -5.45 14.05 -2.90
N GLU A 38 -5.41 13.97 -1.58
CA GLU A 38 -4.87 12.81 -0.86
C GLU A 38 -5.63 11.54 -1.22
N ILE A 39 -4.93 10.41 -1.22
CA ILE A 39 -5.51 9.09 -1.46
C ILE A 39 -5.57 8.27 -0.17
N GLU A 40 -6.53 7.35 -0.11
CA GLU A 40 -6.61 6.32 0.93
C GLU A 40 -6.03 5.00 0.42
N MET A 41 -5.41 4.24 1.32
CA MET A 41 -4.97 2.88 1.02
C MET A 41 -6.18 1.93 1.07
N ARG A 42 -6.42 1.20 -0.01
CA ARG A 42 -7.44 0.15 -0.12
C ARG A 42 -6.80 -1.11 -0.70
N TYR A 43 -7.29 -2.27 -0.30
CA TYR A 43 -6.86 -3.55 -0.86
C TYR A 43 -7.93 -4.10 -1.77
N TYR A 44 -7.54 -4.62 -2.93
CA TYR A 44 -8.48 -5.13 -3.92
C TYR A 44 -8.35 -6.65 -4.05
N CYS A 45 -9.47 -7.36 -3.86
CA CYS A 45 -9.56 -8.81 -4.06
C CYS A 45 -10.00 -9.10 -5.50
N LYS A 46 -9.06 -9.54 -6.34
CA LYS A 46 -9.35 -9.88 -7.75
C LYS A 46 -10.37 -11.01 -7.93
N ASN A 47 -10.50 -11.90 -6.95
CA ASN A 47 -11.41 -13.04 -7.03
C ASN A 47 -12.86 -12.62 -6.77
N CYS A 48 -13.08 -11.71 -5.83
CA CYS A 48 -14.41 -11.24 -5.46
C CYS A 48 -14.82 -9.96 -6.22
N ASP A 49 -13.87 -9.31 -6.91
CA ASP A 49 -14.05 -7.99 -7.55
C ASP A 49 -14.50 -6.91 -6.56
N GLU A 50 -13.85 -6.87 -5.39
CA GLU A 50 -14.21 -5.94 -4.31
C GLU A 50 -13.00 -5.35 -3.60
N TYR A 51 -13.21 -4.18 -2.98
CA TYR A 51 -12.25 -3.61 -2.03
C TYR A 51 -12.50 -4.16 -0.62
N VAL A 52 -11.42 -4.53 0.07
CA VAL A 52 -11.44 -5.05 1.43
C VAL A 52 -10.65 -4.14 2.36
N ASP A 53 -11.19 -3.93 3.55
CA ASP A 53 -10.57 -3.10 4.59
C ASP A 53 -9.77 -3.95 5.58
N ASP A 54 -10.26 -5.13 5.93
CA ASP A 54 -9.60 -6.06 6.85
C ASP A 54 -8.88 -7.18 6.08
N LEU A 55 -7.58 -7.31 6.32
CA LEU A 55 -6.76 -8.37 5.74
C LEU A 55 -6.50 -9.48 6.75
N ILE A 56 -6.56 -10.73 6.27
CA ILE A 56 -6.16 -11.90 7.03
C ILE A 56 -4.77 -12.33 6.57
N ILE A 57 -3.79 -12.30 7.47
CA ILE A 57 -2.45 -12.82 7.22
C ILE A 57 -2.48 -14.33 7.41
N LYS A 58 -2.08 -15.09 6.38
CA LYS A 58 -1.96 -16.55 6.43
C LYS A 58 -0.51 -16.95 6.26
N GLU A 59 -0.04 -17.87 7.09
CA GLU A 59 1.25 -18.51 6.90
C GLU A 59 1.19 -19.46 5.71
N LEU A 60 2.10 -19.28 4.76
CA LEU A 60 2.26 -20.23 3.66
C LEU A 60 3.15 -21.38 4.14
N LYS A 61 2.64 -22.61 4.05
CA LYS A 61 3.49 -23.79 4.25
C LYS A 61 4.54 -23.81 3.14
N VAL A 62 5.79 -23.54 3.49
CA VAL A 62 6.91 -23.74 2.57
C VAL A 62 6.99 -25.23 2.30
N LYS A 63 6.75 -25.64 1.04
CA LYS A 63 7.07 -27.00 0.62
C LYS A 63 8.59 -27.07 0.51
N ASN A 64 9.24 -27.76 1.44
CA ASN A 64 10.63 -28.17 1.25
C ASN A 64 10.64 -29.13 0.05
N GLN A 65 11.15 -28.67 -1.09
CA GLN A 65 11.61 -29.51 -2.19
C GLN A 65 13.08 -29.81 -2.00
#